data_AF-A0A9D9BTN6-F1
#
_entry.id   AF-A0A9D9BTN6-F1
#
_cell.length_a   1.000
_cell.length_b   1.000
_cell.length_c   1.000
_cell.angle_alpha   90.00
_cell.angle_beta   90.00
_cell.angle_gamma   90.00
#
_symmetry.space_group_name_H-M   'P 1'
#
loop_
_entity.id
_entity.type
_entity.pdbx_description
1 polymer ?
#
loop_
_entity_poly.entity_id
_entity_poly.type
_entity_poly.pdbx_seq_one_letter_code
_entity_poly.pdbx_strand_id
1 'polypeptide(L)' 'MKDKLYDNADSFAISFDEEWKNIECEDEDPRLKIDKIIELLSDHPFLVSNPENARKIAEFRVFSLKKFK' A
#
# COMPACT_ATOMS: atom_id res chain seq x y z
N MET A 1 -6.53 -16.67 9.37
CA MET A 1 -5.18 -16.71 9.95
C MET A 1 -4.65 -15.28 9.83
N LYS A 2 -4.26 -14.62 10.93
CA LYS A 2 -3.62 -13.29 10.87
C LYS A 2 -2.19 -13.55 10.36
N ASP A 3 -2.06 -13.73 9.05
CA ASP A 3 -0.87 -14.26 8.40
C ASP A 3 0.25 -13.23 8.47
N LYS A 4 1.09 -13.39 9.50
CA LYS A 4 2.42 -12.82 9.71
C LYS A 4 2.71 -11.55 8.90
N LEU A 5 2.32 -10.40 9.44
CA LEU A 5 2.84 -9.11 8.99
C LEU A 5 4.31 -9.02 9.38
N TYR A 6 5.19 -8.89 8.41
CA TYR A 6 6.62 -8.73 8.63
C TYR A 6 7.03 -7.28 8.46
N ASP A 7 8.07 -6.87 9.18
CA ASP A 7 8.75 -5.59 9.02
C ASP A 7 9.62 -5.59 7.74
N ASN A 8 9.02 -5.80 6.58
CA ASN A 8 9.72 -5.72 5.30
C ASN A 8 8.82 -5.19 4.17
N ALA A 9 9.48 -4.72 3.11
CA ALA A 9 8.85 -4.11 1.97
C ALA A 9 7.89 -5.07 1.25
N ASP A 10 8.25 -6.35 1.12
CA ASP A 10 7.43 -7.35 0.45
C ASP A 10 6.10 -7.61 1.18
N SER A 11 6.14 -7.75 2.51
CA SER A 11 4.95 -7.91 3.36
C SER A 11 4.03 -6.70 3.27
N PHE A 12 4.61 -5.49 3.27
CA PHE A 12 3.85 -4.27 3.08
C PHE A 12 3.22 -4.21 1.69
N ALA A 13 3.98 -4.56 0.64
CA ALA A 13 3.49 -4.53 -0.74
C ALA A 13 2.35 -5.52 -0.99
N ILE A 14 2.37 -6.69 -0.34
CA ILE A 14 1.26 -7.66 -0.40
C ILE A 14 0.00 -7.05 0.23
N SER A 15 0.11 -6.57 1.47
CA SER A 15 -1.01 -5.95 2.20
C SER A 15 -1.58 -4.74 1.44
N PHE A 16 -0.70 -3.93 0.84
CA PHE A 16 -1.08 -2.79 0.02
C PHE A 16 -1.85 -3.21 -1.24
N ASP A 17 -1.41 -4.25 -1.95
CA ASP A 17 -2.07 -4.74 -3.16
C ASP A 17 -3.46 -5.32 -2.86
N GLU A 18 -3.59 -6.02 -1.72
CA GLU A 18 -4.87 -6.52 -1.22
C GLU A 18 -5.84 -5.38 -0.92
N GLU A 19 -5.43 -4.39 -0.13
CA GLU A 19 -6.27 -3.23 0.17
C GLU A 19 -6.58 -2.39 -1.08
N TRP A 20 -5.63 -2.27 -2.00
CA TRP A 20 -5.83 -1.58 -3.28
C TRP A 20 -6.93 -2.21 -4.14
N LYS A 21 -7.07 -3.54 -4.09
CA LYS A 21 -8.14 -4.29 -4.78
C LYS A 21 -9.46 -4.23 -4.03
N ASN A 22 -9.44 -4.21 -2.70
CA ASN A 22 -10.65 -4.13 -1.87
C ASN A 22 -11.27 -2.75 -1.85
N ILE A 23 -10.46 -1.69 -1.92
CA ILE A 23 -10.95 -0.32 -1.98
C ILE A 23 -11.31 0.03 -3.42
N GLU A 24 -12.60 0.21 -3.67
CA GLU A 24 -13.07 0.92 -4.86
C GLU A 24 -12.97 2.43 -4.58
N CYS A 25 -11.97 3.08 -5.17
CA CYS A 25 -11.86 4.53 -5.13
C CYS A 25 -12.43 5.03 -6.44
N GLU A 26 -13.59 5.68 -6.38
CA GLU A 26 -14.20 6.40 -7.52
C GLU A 26 -13.38 7.64 -7.91
N ASP A 27 -12.46 8.08 -7.04
CA ASP A 27 -11.54 9.17 -7.31
C ASP A 27 -10.57 8.81 -8.46
N GLU A 28 -10.49 9.67 -9.48
CA GLU A 28 -9.53 9.53 -10.59
C GLU A 28 -8.07 9.65 -10.12
N ASP A 29 -7.81 10.31 -8.98
CA ASP A 29 -6.46 10.58 -8.51
C ASP A 29 -5.90 9.41 -7.66
N PRO A 30 -4.88 8.68 -8.16
CA PRO A 30 -4.29 7.56 -7.45
C PRO A 30 -3.64 7.95 -6.12
N ARG A 31 -3.21 9.22 -5.95
CA ARG A 31 -2.52 9.67 -4.73
C ARG A 31 -3.47 9.68 -3.54
N LEU A 32 -4.72 10.09 -3.74
CA LEU A 32 -5.74 10.07 -2.69
C LEU A 32 -6.05 8.63 -2.24
N LYS A 33 -6.10 7.70 -3.18
CA LYS A 33 -6.26 6.27 -2.88
C LYS A 33 -5.06 5.72 -2.11
N ILE A 34 -3.84 6.10 -2.50
CA ILE A 34 -2.60 5.70 -1.79
C ILE A 34 -2.64 6.17 -0.34
N ASP A 35 -2.94 7.45 -0.09
CA ASP A 35 -2.98 7.99 1.28
C ASP A 35 -4.02 7.24 2.14
N LYS A 36 -5.23 6.96 1.62
CA LYS A 36 -6.25 6.15 2.32
C LYS A 36 -5.74 4.76 2.69
N ILE A 37 -5.06 4.07 1.78
CA ILE A 37 -4.55 2.71 2.03
C ILE A 37 -3.40 2.74 3.03
N ILE A 38 -2.51 3.73 2.95
CA ILE A 38 -1.45 3.92 3.93
C ILE A 38 -2.05 4.16 5.31
N GLU A 39 -3.10 4.99 5.41
CA GLU A 39 -3.82 5.19 6.68
C GLU A 39 -4.45 3.90 7.21
N LEU A 40 -5.04 3.06 6.35
CA LEU A 40 -5.57 1.75 6.76
C LEU A 40 -4.47 0.80 7.23
N LEU A 41 -3.29 0.87 6.61
CA LEU A 41 -2.13 0.08 6.96
C LEU A 41 -1.27 0.72 8.07
N SER A 42 -1.75 1.76 8.78
CA SER A 42 -1.02 2.46 9.85
C SER A 42 -0.44 1.54 10.93
N ASP A 43 -1.07 0.38 11.15
CA ASP A 43 -0.63 -0.63 12.13
C ASP A 43 0.40 -1.63 11.56
N HIS A 44 0.70 -1.56 10.26
CA HIS A 44 1.64 -2.47 9.62
C HIS A 44 3.07 -2.21 10.12
N PRO A 45 3.82 -3.23 10.60
CA PRO A 45 5.12 -3.05 11.23
C PRO A 45 6.11 -2.29 10.34
N PHE A 46 6.15 -2.60 9.04
CA PHE A 46 6.99 -1.89 8.07
C PHE A 46 6.63 -0.40 7.90
N LEU A 47 5.34 -0.04 7.96
CA LEU A 47 4.93 1.36 7.84
C LEU A 47 5.30 2.13 9.12
N VAL A 48 5.15 1.49 10.29
CA VAL A 48 5.55 2.06 11.58
C VAL A 48 7.08 2.25 11.63
N SER A 49 7.85 1.26 11.19
CA SER A 49 9.31 1.32 11.24
C SER A 49 9.90 2.21 10.15
N ASN A 50 9.29 2.27 8.95
CA ASN A 50 9.84 2.95 7.78
C ASN A 50 8.75 3.67 6.94
N PRO A 51 8.12 4.72 7.49
CA PRO A 51 6.97 5.35 6.85
C PRO A 51 7.29 5.98 5.49
N GLU A 52 8.48 6.59 5.36
CA GLU A 52 8.92 7.21 4.11
C GLU A 52 9.12 6.18 2.99
N ASN A 53 9.69 5.02 3.30
CA ASN A 53 9.92 3.97 2.31
C ASN A 53 8.62 3.24 1.96
N ALA A 54 7.73 3.02 2.92
CA ALA A 54 6.42 2.47 2.67
C ALA A 54 5.61 3.32 1.69
N ARG A 55 5.64 4.66 1.83
CA ARG A 55 5.02 5.56 0.86
C ARG A 55 5.62 5.43 -0.55
N LYS A 56 6.95 5.42 -0.67
CA LYS A 56 7.63 5.22 -1.96
C LYS A 56 7.25 3.90 -2.62
N ILE A 57 7.11 2.83 -1.84
CA ILE A 57 6.68 1.51 -2.33
C ILE A 57 5.24 1.58 -2.83
N ALA A 58 4.33 2.17 -2.06
CA ALA A 58 2.93 2.35 -2.47
C ALA A 58 2.83 3.14 -3.80
N GLU A 59 3.52 4.27 -3.91
CA GLU A 59 3.59 5.07 -5.13
C GLU A 59 4.15 4.26 -6.32
N PHE A 60 5.23 3.52 -6.10
CA PHE A 60 5.84 2.66 -7.12
C PHE A 60 4.90 1.54 -7.57
N ARG A 61 4.19 0.88 -6.65
CA ARG A 61 3.22 -0.18 -6.97
C ARG A 61 2.13 0.35 -7.87
N VAL A 62 1.54 1.49 -7.53
CA VAL A 62 0.48 2.11 -8.33
C VAL A 62 0.98 2.58 -9.69
N PHE A 63 2.17 3.18 -9.73
CA PHE A 63 2.81 3.57 -10.99
C PHE A 63 3.04 2.36 -11.90
N SER A 64 3.55 1.26 -11.35
CA SER A 64 3.78 0.01 -12.08
C SER A 64 2.47 -0.59 -12.59
N LEU A 65 1.41 -0.63 -11.77
CA LEU A 65 0.08 -1.10 -12.16
C LEU A 65 -0.53 -0.28 -13.31
N LYS A 66 -0.33 1.04 -13.35
CA LYS A 66 -0.80 1.89 -14.46
C LYS A 66 -0.02 1.65 -15.76
N LYS A 67 1.27 1.28 -15.67
CA LYS A 67 2.14 1.08 -16.84
C LYS A 67 1.80 -0.18 -17.65
N PHE A 68 1.07 -1.13 -17.06
CA PHE A 68 0.65 -2.39 -17.70
C PHE A 68 -0.82 -2.38 -18.17
N LYS A 69 -1.45 -1.20 -18.26
CA LYS A 69 -2.82 -1.04 -18.77
C LYS A 69 -2.84 -0.55 -20.20
#